data_AF-A0A162C8J5-F1
#
_entry.id   AF-A0A162C8J5-F1
#
_cell.length_a   1.000
_cell.length_b   1.000
_cell.length_c   1.000
_cell.angle_alpha   90.00
_cell.angle_beta   90.00
_cell.angle_gamma   90.00
#
_symmetry.space_group_name_H-M   'P 1'
#
loop_
_entity.id
_entity.type
_entity.pdbx_description
1 polymer ?
#
loop_
_entity_poly.entity_id
_entity_poly.type
_entity_poly.pdbx_seq_one_letter_code
_entity_poly.pdbx_strand_id
1 'polypeptide(L)'
;RADAKEIPRILQILYAGEGESRKPDESTPPPDLVGREEKPGTVNHKGHELVAISFHMPTTCEVCSKPLWHMFRPPPALECRRCRIKVHKEHLDKREEIIAPCKVHYDPNTAKEMLLLAGTLEEQQQWISRLSKKIQKF
;
A
#
# COMPACT_ATOMS: atom_id res chain seq x y z
N ARG A 1 -18.20 35.37 1.01
CA ARG A 1 -18.11 33.95 1.43
C ARG A 1 -18.72 33.16 0.27
N ALA A 2 -17.91 32.49 -0.55
CA ALA A 2 -18.38 31.85 -1.77
C ALA A 2 -19.15 30.56 -1.43
N ASP A 3 -20.27 30.33 -2.13
CA ASP A 3 -21.12 29.16 -1.92
C ASP A 3 -20.41 27.91 -2.46
N ALA A 4 -20.38 26.82 -1.68
CA ALA A 4 -19.57 25.63 -1.97
C ALA A 4 -19.95 24.90 -3.28
N LYS A 5 -21.06 25.30 -3.92
CA LYS A 5 -21.57 24.75 -5.18
C LYS A 5 -20.92 25.35 -6.43
N GLU A 6 -20.24 26.48 -6.33
CA GLU A 6 -19.64 27.19 -7.48
C GLU A 6 -18.14 26.88 -7.66
N ILE A 7 -17.55 26.08 -6.77
CA ILE A 7 -16.13 25.75 -6.81
C ILE A 7 -15.94 24.51 -7.72
N PRO A 8 -15.21 24.61 -8.84
CA PRO A 8 -14.84 23.45 -9.67
C PRO A 8 -14.28 22.32 -8.81
N ARG A 9 -14.71 21.06 -9.05
CA ARG A 9 -14.32 19.90 -8.22
C ARG A 9 -12.81 19.75 -8.01
N ILE A 10 -11.99 20.19 -8.97
CA ILE A 10 -10.52 20.24 -8.83
C ILE A 10 -10.07 21.09 -7.64
N LEU A 11 -10.70 22.24 -7.43
CA LEU A 11 -10.38 23.16 -6.34
C LEU A 11 -10.93 22.66 -5.00
N GLN A 12 -12.04 21.92 -4.98
CA GLN A 12 -12.52 21.24 -3.76
C GLN A 12 -11.53 20.18 -3.25
N ILE A 13 -10.88 19.43 -4.15
CA ILE A 13 -9.87 18.43 -3.76
C ILE A 13 -8.65 19.11 -3.14
N LEU A 14 -8.22 20.24 -3.70
CA LEU A 14 -7.09 21.01 -3.19
C LEU A 14 -7.42 21.65 -1.82
N TYR A 15 -8.60 22.23 -1.66
CA TYR A 15 -9.04 22.87 -0.41
C TYR A 15 -9.48 21.89 0.68
N ALA A 16 -9.90 20.67 0.34
CA ALA A 16 -10.24 19.64 1.32
C ALA A 16 -9.01 19.18 2.15
N GLY A 17 -7.79 19.44 1.67
CA GLY A 17 -6.54 19.07 2.34
C GLY A 17 -5.93 20.13 3.26
N GLU A 18 -6.41 21.38 3.26
CA GLU A 18 -5.74 22.50 3.96
C GLU A 18 -6.42 22.92 5.29
N GLY A 19 -7.20 22.04 5.92
CA GLY A 19 -8.09 22.40 7.04
C GLY A 19 -8.00 21.53 8.28
N GLU A 20 -6.88 20.89 8.60
CA GLU A 20 -6.78 20.04 9.80
C GLU A 20 -6.48 20.89 11.06
N SER A 21 -7.51 21.57 11.56
CA SER A 21 -7.47 22.24 12.87
C SER A 21 -7.46 21.20 13.99
N ARG A 22 -6.28 20.97 14.58
CA ARG A 22 -6.13 20.23 15.83
C ARG A 22 -6.78 21.00 16.99
N LYS A 23 -7.71 20.37 17.71
CA LYS A 23 -8.01 20.69 19.11
C LYS A 23 -7.95 19.40 19.93
N PRO A 24 -7.24 19.39 21.07
CA PRO A 24 -7.26 18.27 22.00
C PRO A 24 -8.52 18.40 22.88
N ASP A 25 -9.24 17.30 23.09
CA ASP A 25 -9.46 16.70 24.41
C ASP A 25 -10.78 15.89 24.51
N GLU A 26 -10.63 14.74 25.17
CA GLU A 26 -11.60 13.91 25.90
C GLU A 26 -12.81 13.21 25.24
N SER A 27 -12.80 11.88 25.44
CA SER A 27 -13.95 11.07 25.86
C SER A 27 -14.95 10.59 24.80
N THR A 28 -14.56 9.53 24.07
CA THR A 28 -15.30 8.31 23.66
C THR A 28 -14.86 7.85 22.26
N PRO A 29 -14.36 6.61 22.05
CA PRO A 29 -14.13 6.11 20.70
C PRO A 29 -15.38 5.38 20.16
N PRO A 30 -16.07 5.90 19.14
CA PRO A 30 -16.81 5.06 18.20
C PRO A 30 -15.83 4.22 17.36
N PRO A 31 -16.25 3.01 16.89
CA PRO A 31 -15.44 2.23 15.96
C PRO A 31 -15.42 2.95 14.61
N ASP A 32 -14.34 2.74 13.87
CA ASP A 32 -14.00 3.38 12.59
C ASP A 32 -13.32 4.73 12.71
N LEU A 33 -12.13 4.80 12.09
CA LEU A 33 -11.16 5.91 12.07
C LEU A 33 -10.15 5.93 13.23
N VAL A 34 -9.50 4.79 13.51
CA VAL A 34 -8.22 4.81 14.24
C VAL A 34 -7.11 5.17 13.27
N GLY A 35 -6.31 6.13 13.70
CA GLY A 35 -5.28 6.78 12.93
C GLY A 35 -4.25 5.83 12.33
N ARG A 36 -3.46 6.43 11.46
CA ARG A 36 -2.16 5.97 10.96
C ARG A 36 -1.16 5.86 12.11
N GLU A 37 -1.49 5.06 13.11
CA GLU A 37 -0.57 4.54 14.11
C GLU A 37 0.16 3.39 13.42
N GLU A 38 1.45 3.57 13.18
CA GLU A 38 2.34 2.46 12.88
C GLU A 38 2.19 1.42 13.99
N LYS A 39 1.37 0.40 13.73
CA LYS A 39 1.29 -0.77 14.60
C LYS A 39 2.73 -1.26 14.80
N PRO A 40 3.21 -1.41 16.05
CA PRO A 40 4.55 -1.93 16.29
C PRO A 40 4.64 -3.31 15.62
N GLY A 41 5.37 -3.40 14.50
CA GLY A 41 5.49 -4.61 13.69
C GLY A 41 5.04 -4.51 12.22
N THR A 42 4.52 -3.38 11.75
CA THR A 42 4.35 -3.10 10.31
C THR A 42 5.55 -2.35 9.73
N VAL A 43 6.08 -2.81 8.59
CA VAL A 43 7.21 -2.19 7.88
C VAL A 43 6.89 -2.05 6.39
N ASN A 44 7.13 -0.86 5.85
CA ASN A 44 6.98 -0.60 4.42
C ASN A 44 8.32 -0.79 3.69
N HIS A 45 8.36 -1.67 2.69
CA HIS A 45 9.59 -1.93 1.91
C HIS A 45 9.29 -2.24 0.44
N LYS A 46 9.85 -1.44 -0.50
CA LYS A 46 9.66 -1.62 -1.96
C LYS A 46 8.20 -1.84 -2.39
N GLY A 47 7.28 -1.08 -1.80
CA GLY A 47 5.83 -1.18 -2.04
C GLY A 47 5.12 -2.32 -1.28
N HIS A 48 5.84 -3.13 -0.49
CA HIS A 48 5.22 -4.09 0.42
C HIS A 48 4.83 -3.43 1.73
N GLU A 49 3.74 -3.90 2.31
CA GLU A 49 3.32 -3.60 3.68
C GLU A 49 3.51 -4.89 4.49
N LEU A 50 4.73 -5.08 4.98
CA LEU A 50 5.18 -6.29 5.68
C LEU A 50 4.75 -6.22 7.15
N VAL A 51 4.23 -7.31 7.67
CA VAL A 51 3.81 -7.45 9.07
C VAL A 51 4.57 -8.59 9.70
N ALA A 52 5.09 -8.39 10.90
CA ALA A 52 5.68 -9.45 11.70
C ALA A 52 4.65 -10.55 12.04
N ILE A 53 4.97 -11.80 11.70
CA ILE A 53 4.12 -12.97 11.95
C ILE A 53 5.01 -14.18 12.28
N SER A 54 4.45 -15.13 13.03
CA SER A 54 5.08 -16.39 13.40
C SER A 54 4.34 -17.57 12.76
N PHE A 55 5.05 -18.43 12.02
CA PHE A 55 4.44 -19.58 11.36
C PHE A 55 4.66 -20.87 12.15
N HIS A 56 3.58 -21.43 12.70
CA HIS A 56 3.60 -22.75 13.37
C HIS A 56 3.27 -23.91 12.42
N MET A 57 2.82 -23.60 11.20
CA MET A 57 2.47 -24.56 10.14
C MET A 57 3.51 -24.53 9.01
N PRO A 58 3.69 -25.65 8.27
CA PRO A 58 4.62 -25.75 7.15
C PRO A 58 4.52 -24.57 6.17
N THR A 59 5.55 -23.73 6.18
CA THR A 59 5.63 -22.50 5.38
C THR A 59 7.06 -22.31 4.91
N THR A 60 7.26 -21.90 3.66
CA THR A 60 8.59 -21.63 3.09
C THR A 60 8.80 -20.13 2.90
N CYS A 61 10.06 -19.70 2.93
CA CYS A 61 10.43 -18.34 2.58
C CYS A 61 10.55 -18.18 1.06
N GLU A 62 9.94 -17.13 0.52
CA GLU A 62 9.94 -16.86 -0.93
C GLU A 62 11.29 -16.32 -1.46
N VAL A 63 12.21 -15.94 -0.57
CA VAL A 63 13.53 -15.37 -0.93
C VAL A 63 14.63 -16.43 -0.95
N CYS A 64 14.73 -17.24 0.11
CA CYS A 64 15.79 -18.26 0.22
C CYS A 64 15.27 -19.70 0.12
N SER A 65 13.97 -19.90 -0.08
CA SER A 65 13.31 -21.22 -0.16
C SER A 65 13.49 -22.13 1.07
N LYS A 66 14.05 -21.60 2.17
CA LYS A 66 14.20 -22.30 3.46
C LYS A 66 12.88 -22.35 4.22
N PRO A 67 12.67 -23.36 5.11
CA PRO A 67 11.51 -23.40 5.97
C PRO A 67 11.44 -22.17 6.88
N LEU A 68 10.28 -21.51 6.88
CA LEU A 68 9.96 -20.29 7.63
C LEU A 68 9.14 -20.60 8.90
N TRP A 69 9.11 -21.86 9.35
CA TRP A 69 8.20 -22.33 10.38
C TRP A 69 8.88 -23.22 11.42
N HIS A 70 8.34 -23.24 12.62
CA HIS A 70 8.69 -24.20 13.68
C HIS A 70 7.56 -24.24 14.73
N MET A 71 7.24 -25.42 15.26
CA MET A 71 6.07 -25.57 16.15
C MET A 71 6.23 -24.86 17.50
N PHE A 72 7.40 -24.97 18.13
CA PHE A 72 7.65 -24.37 19.46
C PHE A 72 8.24 -22.95 19.42
N ARG A 73 9.21 -22.69 18.54
CA ARG A 73 9.89 -21.40 18.41
C ARG A 73 10.05 -21.04 16.94
N PRO A 74 8.98 -20.59 16.28
CA PRO A 74 9.04 -20.18 14.87
C PRO A 74 10.07 -19.06 14.67
N PRO A 75 10.81 -19.09 13.56
CA PRO A 75 11.75 -18.02 13.24
C PRO A 75 11.00 -16.71 12.99
N PRO A 76 11.62 -15.54 13.27
CA PRO A 76 11.02 -14.24 12.97
C PRO A 76 10.71 -14.10 11.47
N ALA A 77 9.43 -13.93 11.13
CA ALA A 77 8.98 -13.83 9.76
C ALA A 77 8.14 -12.57 9.53
N LEU A 78 8.02 -12.22 8.26
CA LEU A 78 7.26 -11.09 7.74
C LEU A 78 6.31 -11.59 6.66
N GLU A 79 5.05 -11.15 6.70
CA GLU A 79 4.06 -11.38 5.64
C GLU A 79 3.57 -10.04 5.09
N CYS A 80 3.57 -9.89 3.76
CA CYS A 80 2.97 -8.72 3.13
C CYS A 80 1.44 -8.82 3.17
N ARG A 81 0.76 -7.80 3.73
CA ARG A 81 -0.71 -7.75 3.75
C ARG A 81 -1.35 -7.78 2.37
N ARG A 82 -0.64 -7.23 1.37
CA ARG A 82 -1.17 -7.03 0.02
C ARG A 82 -0.94 -8.26 -0.85
N CYS A 83 0.31 -8.64 -1.10
CA CYS A 83 0.63 -9.78 -1.99
C CYS A 83 0.81 -11.12 -1.27
N ARG A 84 0.69 -11.16 0.07
CA ARG A 84 0.88 -12.36 0.90
C ARG A 84 2.24 -13.05 0.75
N ILE A 85 3.26 -12.34 0.27
CA ILE A 85 4.64 -12.86 0.23
C ILE A 85 5.14 -13.06 1.65
N LYS A 86 5.86 -14.17 1.88
CA LYS A 86 6.37 -14.55 3.21
C LYS A 86 7.88 -14.62 3.19
N VAL A 87 8.53 -13.87 4.08
CA VAL A 87 9.99 -13.74 4.13
C VAL A 87 10.51 -13.76 5.56
N HIS A 88 11.75 -14.18 5.77
CA HIS A 88 12.40 -14.00 7.08
C HIS A 88 12.61 -12.51 7.36
N LYS A 89 12.50 -12.11 8.63
CA LYS A 89 12.81 -10.75 9.07
C LYS A 89 14.27 -10.37 8.76
N GLU A 90 15.17 -11.35 8.87
CA GLU A 90 16.61 -11.15 8.64
C GLU A 90 16.95 -10.65 7.22
N HIS A 91 16.17 -11.02 6.20
CA HIS A 91 16.36 -10.51 4.84
C HIS A 91 16.10 -9.00 4.74
N LEU A 92 15.18 -8.48 5.57
CA LEU A 92 14.90 -7.04 5.64
C LEU A 92 15.97 -6.32 6.47
N ASP A 93 16.34 -6.88 7.62
CA ASP A 93 17.31 -6.27 8.54
C ASP A 93 18.70 -6.13 7.90
N LYS A 94 19.13 -7.13 7.13
CA LYS A 94 20.40 -7.11 6.38
C LYS A 94 20.37 -6.23 5.13
N ARG A 95 19.22 -5.63 4.80
CA ARG A 95 18.98 -4.92 3.53
C ARG A 95 19.44 -5.72 2.31
N GLU A 96 19.25 -7.04 2.37
CA GLU A 96 19.56 -7.88 1.22
C GLU A 96 18.67 -7.41 0.06
N GLU A 97 19.26 -6.96 -1.05
CA GLU A 97 18.53 -6.44 -2.22
C GLU A 97 17.64 -7.49 -2.90
N ILE A 98 17.57 -8.71 -2.34
CA ILE A 98 16.91 -9.90 -2.87
C ILE A 98 15.37 -9.78 -2.80
N ILE A 99 14.81 -8.92 -1.95
CA ILE A 99 13.35 -8.71 -1.90
C ILE A 99 12.90 -7.92 -3.14
N ALA A 100 12.17 -8.58 -4.03
CA ALA A 100 11.57 -7.97 -5.22
C ALA A 100 10.44 -6.98 -4.85
N PRO A 101 10.18 -5.95 -5.68
CA PRO A 101 9.08 -5.01 -5.44
C PRO A 101 7.71 -5.68 -5.44
N CYS A 102 6.75 -5.08 -4.73
CA CYS A 102 5.43 -5.68 -4.55
C CYS A 102 4.63 -5.70 -5.84
N LYS A 103 4.28 -6.91 -6.30
CA LYS A 103 3.50 -7.13 -7.55
C LYS A 103 2.10 -6.49 -7.53
N VAL A 104 1.56 -6.22 -6.34
CA VAL A 104 0.19 -5.70 -6.16
C VAL A 104 0.19 -4.31 -5.52
N HIS A 105 1.35 -3.65 -5.41
CA HIS A 105 1.38 -2.25 -5.02
C HIS A 105 0.83 -1.41 -6.18
N TYR A 106 -0.49 -1.23 -6.16
CA TYR A 106 -1.19 -0.33 -7.05
C TYR A 106 -1.11 1.07 -6.45
N ASP A 107 -0.25 1.91 -7.01
CA ASP A 107 -0.34 3.34 -6.78
C ASP A 107 -1.30 3.91 -7.84
N PRO A 108 -2.48 4.42 -7.43
CA PRO A 108 -3.46 4.99 -8.35
C PRO A 108 -2.90 6.18 -9.15
N ASN A 109 -1.84 6.83 -8.66
CA ASN A 109 -1.17 7.91 -9.37
C ASN A 109 -0.21 7.40 -10.44
N THR A 110 0.38 6.20 -10.31
CA THR A 110 1.31 5.69 -11.34
C THR A 110 0.63 5.50 -12.70
N ALA A 111 -0.63 5.04 -12.72
CA ALA A 111 -1.39 4.95 -13.97
C ALA A 111 -1.66 6.35 -14.57
N LYS A 112 -1.97 7.33 -13.72
CA LYS A 112 -2.17 8.72 -14.13
C LYS A 112 -0.87 9.34 -14.65
N GLU A 113 0.25 9.12 -13.97
CA GLU A 113 1.57 9.57 -14.38
C GLU A 113 1.99 8.93 -15.70
N MET A 114 1.83 7.63 -15.87
CA MET A 114 2.10 6.96 -17.15
C MET A 114 1.23 7.50 -18.29
N LEU A 115 -0.04 7.83 -18.03
CA LEU A 115 -0.91 8.48 -19.00
C LEU A 115 -0.48 9.93 -19.31
N LEU A 116 0.04 10.65 -18.33
CA LEU A 116 0.58 12.01 -18.51
C LEU A 116 1.93 12.01 -19.26
N LEU A 117 2.68 10.90 -19.20
CA LEU A 117 3.95 10.70 -19.89
C LEU A 117 3.79 10.18 -21.34
N ALA A 118 2.57 9.95 -21.83
CA ALA A 118 2.33 9.55 -23.22
C ALA A 118 2.81 10.65 -24.19
N GLY A 119 3.51 10.26 -25.26
CA GLY A 119 4.19 11.21 -26.15
C GLY A 119 3.23 12.05 -26.99
N THR A 120 2.00 11.58 -27.20
CA THR A 120 0.94 12.28 -27.94
C THR A 120 -0.44 12.05 -27.35
N LEU A 121 -1.40 12.91 -27.71
CA LEU A 121 -2.80 12.79 -27.30
C LEU A 121 -3.46 11.51 -27.86
N GLU A 122 -3.14 11.10 -29.09
CA GLU A 122 -3.64 9.82 -29.64
C GLU A 122 -3.15 8.62 -28.83
N GLU A 123 -1.87 8.59 -28.46
CA GLU A 123 -1.30 7.49 -27.69
C GLU A 123 -1.96 7.40 -26.30
N GLN A 124 -2.17 8.54 -25.66
CA GLN A 124 -2.90 8.62 -24.39
C GLN A 124 -4.31 8.03 -24.50
N GLN A 125 -5.07 8.37 -25.55
CA GLN A 125 -6.42 7.85 -25.78
C GLN A 125 -6.43 6.33 -26.03
N GLN A 126 -5.43 5.80 -26.73
CA GLN A 126 -5.28 4.36 -26.92
C GLN A 126 -5.03 3.63 -25.59
N TRP A 127 -4.17 4.19 -24.73
CA TRP A 127 -3.92 3.64 -23.40
C TRP A 127 -5.18 3.67 -22.53
N ILE A 128 -5.92 4.78 -22.51
CA ILE A 128 -7.20 4.89 -21.79
C ILE A 128 -8.18 3.82 -22.26
N SER A 129 -8.34 3.62 -23.58
CA SER A 129 -9.22 2.60 -24.16
C SER A 129 -8.81 1.17 -23.78
N ARG A 130 -7.51 0.88 -23.71
CA ARG A 130 -7.00 -0.43 -23.30
C ARG A 130 -7.19 -0.68 -21.80
N LEU A 131 -6.94 0.33 -20.97
CA LEU A 131 -7.11 0.26 -19.52
C LEU A 131 -8.58 0.11 -19.13
N SER A 132 -9.49 0.88 -19.74
CA SER A 132 -10.92 0.81 -19.44
C SER A 132 -11.52 -0.58 -19.71
N LYS A 133 -11.10 -1.22 -20.80
CA LYS A 133 -11.50 -2.61 -21.15
C LYS A 133 -11.01 -3.65 -20.15
N LYS A 134 -9.89 -3.42 -19.46
CA LYS A 134 -9.37 -4.32 -18.43
C LYS A 134 -10.03 -4.11 -17.06
N ILE A 135 -10.42 -2.88 -16.74
CA ILE A 135 -11.02 -2.53 -15.44
C ILE A 135 -12.49 -2.96 -15.36
N GLN A 136 -13.25 -2.94 -16.46
CA GLN A 136 -14.65 -3.37 -16.49
C GLN A 136 -14.90 -4.87 -16.24
N LYS A 137 -13.85 -5.68 -16.05
CA LYS A 137 -13.96 -7.14 -15.81
C LYS A 137 -13.77 -7.56 -14.35
N PHE A 138 -13.88 -6.63 -13.41
CA PHE A 138 -13.88 -6.90 -11.97
C PHE A 138 -15.15 -6.39 -11.32
#